data_AF-A0A2D0Q751-F1
#
_entry.id   AF-A0A2D0Q751-F1
#
_cell.length_a   1.000
_cell.length_b   1.000
_cell.length_c   1.000
_cell.angle_alpha   90.00
_cell.angle_beta   90.00
_cell.angle_gamma   90.00
#
_symmetry.space_group_name_H-M   'P 1'
#
loop_
_entity.id
_entity.type
_entity.pdbx_description
1 polymer ?
#
loop_
_entity_poly.entity_id
_entity_poly.type
_entity_poly.pdbx_seq_one_letter_code
_entity_poly.pdbx_strand_id
1 'polypeptide(L)'
;MPSNTYQPDHGDLHQFHTVAFPGPLMSNKMQKEDLLKFIECQVEESLSRIKELHQMEAYFFWQIMDLFCRQNGEVMMAQVTTILFKGDGLIKKKLRGTEDLKYWFLSLAQLLCSSAPDDERREAVIQMGDDLAFKGLTFAAHICYVVAKVELGTRSRFELIGCDNVPFGLTVLTSAVERTEVYEYVLSLTSGLAQPNFQIFKLSHANRFAQAEFPKEAMQYCETIARAVITFPGRIKRSFVKRLVLLFNMLQEGAEGQEPVWLLELCQLYKIKATDADANSDSEQYSTSTGSEMECNFQTSENSSMSDKTIAQQSPDVERPDPEIVFASRYTTGELLRMGSFGSVYAGIRVEDGKEVAIKTVGKNIVTNILIDPRERRELPLEVALMEMVSKPPRCSNVVELLDYFEMPDRIVMVLERPSPCMTLRDFARLQDGSLTEAQTRDIMQQVVQAARHCCDRKVLHRDIKAENLLINTDTMQVKIIDFVYGDLLKDTPYRKYAGTRAFCPPEWLMLGMYEGIPATIWGLGILMYNLVCGNYPFRSDRDLEGGRLDLCPGVSRDFFELMMWCLEFEPTLRPSFEDITRHEWFTEGVQILSGTNDVATA
;
A
#
# COMPACT_ATOMS: atom_id res chain seq x y z
N MET A 1 57.04 -29.93 7.63
CA MET A 1 57.26 -29.17 8.87
C MET A 1 56.46 -27.88 8.77
N PRO A 2 55.20 -27.85 9.24
CA PRO A 2 54.43 -26.62 9.38
C PRO A 2 54.76 -25.96 10.72
N SER A 3 54.98 -24.64 10.72
CA SER A 3 55.13 -23.83 11.92
C SER A 3 53.76 -23.36 12.41
N ASN A 4 53.53 -23.65 13.68
CA ASN A 4 52.31 -23.48 14.45
C ASN A 4 52.25 -22.06 15.05
N THR A 5 51.10 -21.38 14.96
CA THR A 5 50.73 -20.28 15.87
C THR A 5 49.23 -20.30 16.15
N TYR A 6 48.87 -21.01 17.22
CA TYR A 6 47.87 -20.70 18.25
C TYR A 6 46.70 -19.76 17.85
N GLN A 7 45.50 -20.33 17.66
CA GLN A 7 44.23 -19.64 17.89
C GLN A 7 43.69 -20.07 19.26
N PRO A 8 43.19 -19.14 20.10
CA PRO A 8 42.53 -19.50 21.34
C PRO A 8 41.12 -19.99 21.07
N ASP A 9 40.86 -21.16 21.65
CA ASP A 9 39.59 -21.82 21.82
C ASP A 9 38.58 -20.91 22.53
N HIS A 10 37.58 -20.41 21.79
CA HIS A 10 36.36 -19.84 22.37
C HIS A 10 35.23 -20.83 22.09
N GLY A 11 34.93 -21.61 23.12
CA GLY A 11 33.96 -22.70 23.10
C GLY A 11 32.52 -22.28 22.82
N ASP A 12 31.78 -23.28 22.34
CA ASP A 12 30.33 -23.45 22.37
C ASP A 12 29.48 -22.19 22.24
N LEU A 13 29.33 -21.74 20.99
CA LEU A 13 28.09 -21.11 20.55
C LEU A 13 27.01 -22.20 20.56
N HIS A 14 26.18 -22.22 21.60
CA HIS A 14 24.92 -22.97 21.60
C HIS A 14 24.17 -22.72 20.29
N GLN A 15 24.09 -23.73 19.44
CA GLN A 15 23.14 -23.75 18.33
C GLN A 15 21.74 -23.77 18.94
N PHE A 16 21.10 -22.61 19.06
CA PHE A 16 19.68 -22.55 19.34
C PHE A 16 18.96 -23.23 18.18
N HIS A 17 18.28 -24.35 18.44
CA HIS A 17 17.35 -24.91 17.48
C HIS A 17 16.20 -23.91 17.31
N THR A 18 16.21 -23.14 16.22
CA THR A 18 15.11 -22.24 15.88
C THR A 18 13.88 -23.08 15.59
N VAL A 19 12.90 -23.06 16.50
CA VAL A 19 11.61 -23.73 16.30
C VAL A 19 10.76 -22.85 15.39
N ALA A 20 10.29 -23.39 14.26
CA ALA A 20 9.39 -22.68 13.36
C ALA A 20 8.04 -22.43 14.03
N PHE A 21 7.40 -21.30 13.72
CA PHE A 21 6.07 -20.99 14.23
C PHE A 21 5.04 -22.00 13.70
N PRO A 22 4.20 -22.62 14.55
CA PRO A 22 3.27 -23.67 14.14
C PRO A 22 1.91 -23.13 13.63
N GLY A 23 1.89 -21.89 13.11
CA GLY A 23 0.69 -21.25 12.58
C GLY A 23 0.19 -21.86 11.26
N PRO A 24 -1.09 -21.62 10.89
CA PRO A 24 -2.09 -20.81 11.60
C PRO A 24 -2.69 -21.53 12.82
N LEU A 25 -2.76 -20.84 13.97
CA LEU A 25 -3.09 -21.47 15.26
C LEU A 25 -4.57 -21.80 15.45
N MET A 26 -5.45 -21.12 14.71
CA MET A 26 -6.89 -21.39 14.70
C MET A 26 -7.28 -22.54 13.74
N SER A 27 -6.28 -23.21 13.16
CA SER A 27 -6.48 -24.36 12.29
C SER A 27 -6.85 -25.60 13.10
N ASN A 28 -7.77 -26.40 12.56
CA ASN A 28 -8.11 -27.72 13.10
C ASN A 28 -6.95 -28.74 13.02
N LYS A 29 -5.89 -28.44 12.28
CA LYS A 29 -4.69 -29.28 12.14
C LYS A 29 -3.61 -28.96 13.19
N MET A 30 -3.67 -27.79 13.83
CA MET A 30 -2.66 -27.34 14.79
C MET A 30 -2.65 -28.24 16.03
N GLN A 31 -1.45 -28.63 16.47
CA GLN A 31 -1.23 -29.39 17.71
C GLN A 31 -0.74 -28.47 18.81
N LYS A 32 -1.42 -28.51 19.97
CA LYS A 32 -1.13 -27.64 21.12
C LYS A 32 0.31 -27.80 21.61
N GLU A 33 0.87 -29.01 21.52
CA GLU A 33 2.24 -29.34 21.94
C GLU A 33 3.28 -28.59 21.12
N ASP A 34 3.04 -28.35 19.83
CA ASP A 34 3.98 -27.64 18.97
C ASP A 34 3.98 -26.14 19.28
N LEU A 35 2.81 -25.57 19.61
CA LEU A 35 2.71 -24.22 20.14
C LEU A 35 3.46 -24.05 21.47
N LEU A 36 3.31 -25.01 22.40
CA LEU A 36 4.02 -24.95 23.68
C LEU A 36 5.55 -25.01 23.50
N LYS A 37 6.07 -25.87 22.61
CA LYS A 37 7.50 -25.92 22.28
C LYS A 37 7.99 -24.59 21.69
N PHE A 38 7.21 -23.99 20.79
CA PHE A 38 7.53 -22.69 20.22
C PHE A 38 7.60 -21.60 21.32
N ILE A 39 6.61 -21.54 22.21
CA ILE A 39 6.58 -20.59 23.33
C ILE A 39 7.79 -20.80 24.25
N GLU A 40 8.13 -22.04 24.59
CA GLU A 40 9.32 -22.36 25.40
C GLU A 40 10.62 -21.84 24.76
N CYS A 41 10.79 -22.06 23.45
CA CYS A 41 11.93 -21.52 22.69
C CYS A 41 11.96 -19.98 22.73
N GLN A 42 10.81 -19.33 22.57
CA GLN A 42 10.71 -17.87 22.61
C GLN A 42 11.05 -17.30 24.00
N VAL A 43 10.64 -17.98 25.08
CA VAL A 43 11.03 -17.63 26.46
C VAL A 43 12.54 -17.68 26.62
N GLU A 44 13.19 -18.75 26.17
CA GLU A 44 14.64 -18.93 26.27
C GLU A 44 15.40 -17.86 25.46
N GLU A 45 14.95 -17.58 24.24
CA GLU A 45 15.51 -16.53 23.39
C GLU A 45 15.41 -15.16 24.07
N SER A 46 14.22 -14.82 24.56
CA SER A 46 13.96 -13.55 25.28
C SER A 46 14.84 -13.43 26.52
N LEU A 47 15.01 -14.52 27.26
CA LEU A 47 15.83 -14.58 28.46
C LEU A 47 17.33 -14.49 28.19
N SER A 48 17.79 -14.95 27.02
CA SER A 48 19.19 -14.83 26.59
C SER A 48 19.56 -13.37 26.30
N ARG A 49 18.60 -12.59 25.77
CA ARG A 49 18.75 -11.17 25.39
C ARG A 49 18.04 -10.19 26.33
N ILE A 50 17.76 -10.61 27.57
CA ILE A 50 16.98 -9.88 28.58
C ILE A 50 17.48 -8.47 28.92
N LYS A 51 18.72 -8.12 28.52
CA LYS A 51 19.27 -6.77 28.66
C LYS A 51 18.57 -5.73 27.76
N GLU A 52 17.95 -6.18 26.68
CA GLU A 52 17.17 -5.34 25.78
C GLU A 52 15.74 -5.18 26.34
N LEU A 53 15.25 -3.94 26.46
CA LEU A 53 13.97 -3.66 27.11
C LEU A 53 12.79 -4.44 26.48
N HIS A 54 12.72 -4.48 25.15
CA HIS A 54 11.67 -5.20 24.42
C HIS A 54 11.75 -6.72 24.62
N GLN A 55 12.95 -7.29 24.88
CA GLN A 55 13.13 -8.71 25.17
C GLN A 55 12.69 -9.04 26.60
N MET A 56 12.86 -8.11 27.54
CA MET A 56 12.30 -8.24 28.88
C MET A 56 10.77 -8.28 28.86
N GLU A 57 10.14 -7.40 28.08
CA GLU A 57 8.68 -7.41 27.89
C GLU A 57 8.22 -8.68 27.16
N ALA A 58 8.95 -9.12 26.12
CA ALA A 58 8.68 -10.37 25.42
C ALA A 58 8.77 -11.59 26.34
N TYR A 59 9.75 -11.65 27.25
CA TYR A 59 9.87 -12.70 28.25
C TYR A 59 8.59 -12.82 29.11
N PHE A 60 8.09 -11.70 29.64
CA PHE A 60 6.86 -11.71 30.43
C PHE A 60 5.65 -12.13 29.59
N PHE A 61 5.54 -11.60 28.37
CA PHE A 61 4.49 -11.97 27.43
C PHE A 61 4.46 -13.48 27.19
N TRP A 62 5.58 -14.09 26.80
CA TRP A 62 5.66 -15.51 26.49
C TRP A 62 5.43 -16.41 27.70
N GLN A 63 5.89 -16.02 28.89
CA GLN A 63 5.56 -16.72 30.13
C GLN A 63 4.05 -16.72 30.43
N ILE A 64 3.38 -15.58 30.21
CA ILE A 64 1.93 -15.47 30.38
C ILE A 64 1.20 -16.32 29.34
N MET A 65 1.66 -16.33 28.09
CA MET A 65 1.09 -17.18 27.03
C MET A 65 1.27 -18.67 27.35
N ASP A 66 2.42 -19.11 27.84
CA ASP A 66 2.63 -20.51 28.27
C ASP A 66 1.59 -20.92 29.32
N LEU A 67 1.40 -20.09 30.35
CA LEU A 67 0.42 -20.33 31.39
C LEU A 67 -1.00 -20.40 30.82
N PHE A 68 -1.38 -19.42 29.99
CA PHE A 68 -2.69 -19.36 29.36
C PHE A 68 -2.94 -20.58 28.47
N CYS A 69 -1.98 -20.99 27.64
CA CYS A 69 -2.10 -22.18 26.80
C CYS A 69 -2.22 -23.45 27.65
N ARG A 70 -1.36 -23.68 28.65
CA ARG A 70 -1.40 -24.90 29.47
C ARG A 70 -2.72 -25.06 30.22
N GLN A 71 -3.29 -23.97 30.70
CA GLN A 71 -4.54 -23.94 31.46
C GLN A 71 -5.80 -23.77 30.57
N ASN A 72 -5.68 -23.92 29.25
CA ASN A 72 -6.80 -23.75 28.31
C ASN A 72 -7.52 -22.39 28.44
N GLY A 73 -6.78 -21.34 28.79
CA GLY A 73 -7.31 -20.00 29.00
C GLY A 73 -8.00 -19.77 30.35
N GLU A 74 -8.27 -20.81 31.15
CA GLU A 74 -8.86 -20.68 32.50
C GLU A 74 -7.78 -20.38 33.55
N VAL A 75 -7.31 -19.13 33.56
CA VAL A 75 -6.19 -18.72 34.40
C VAL A 75 -6.62 -17.80 35.52
N MET A 76 -6.20 -18.15 36.74
CA MET A 76 -6.39 -17.32 37.93
C MET A 76 -5.35 -16.19 37.94
N MET A 77 -5.78 -14.97 38.23
CA MET A 77 -4.89 -13.80 38.30
C MET A 77 -3.68 -14.01 39.24
N ALA A 78 -3.85 -14.78 40.31
CA ALA A 78 -2.76 -15.14 41.24
C ALA A 78 -1.60 -15.93 40.58
N GLN A 79 -1.90 -16.72 39.54
CA GLN A 79 -0.87 -17.47 38.80
C GLN A 79 -0.04 -16.51 37.93
N VAL A 80 -0.67 -15.50 37.33
CA VAL A 80 0.02 -14.42 36.60
C VAL A 80 0.93 -13.63 37.54
N THR A 81 0.46 -13.28 38.75
CA THR A 81 1.29 -12.61 39.76
C THR A 81 2.56 -13.41 40.09
N THR A 82 2.45 -14.73 40.18
CA THR A 82 3.58 -15.61 40.47
C THR A 82 4.66 -15.51 39.39
N ILE A 83 4.25 -15.40 38.12
CA ILE A 83 5.18 -15.19 36.99
C ILE A 83 5.89 -13.84 37.13
N LEU A 84 5.15 -12.78 37.43
CA LEU A 84 5.70 -11.42 37.55
C LEU A 84 6.77 -11.34 38.66
N PHE A 85 6.50 -11.92 39.84
CA PHE A 85 7.49 -11.94 40.94
C PHE A 85 8.70 -12.83 40.66
N LYS A 86 8.51 -13.99 40.03
CA LYS A 86 9.64 -14.85 39.63
C LYS A 86 10.53 -14.16 38.60
N GLY A 87 9.91 -13.48 37.63
CA GLY A 87 10.63 -12.69 36.62
C GLY A 87 11.45 -11.56 37.24
N ASP A 88 10.88 -10.78 38.16
CA ASP A 88 11.58 -9.73 38.90
C ASP A 88 12.88 -10.23 39.57
N GLY A 89 12.80 -11.35 40.30
CA GLY A 89 13.97 -11.94 40.96
C GLY A 89 15.05 -12.39 39.96
N LEU A 90 14.65 -12.94 38.82
CA LEU A 90 15.54 -13.39 37.75
C LEU A 90 16.24 -12.21 37.05
N ILE A 91 15.48 -11.16 36.74
CA ILE A 91 15.96 -9.94 36.09
C ILE A 91 16.97 -9.22 37.00
N LYS A 92 16.65 -9.05 38.29
CA LYS A 92 17.57 -8.48 39.29
C LYS A 92 18.89 -9.25 39.38
N LYS A 93 18.84 -10.59 39.34
CA LYS A 93 20.02 -11.45 39.36
C LYS A 93 20.88 -11.31 38.09
N LYS A 94 20.25 -11.19 36.91
CA LYS A 94 20.97 -11.11 35.62
C LYS A 94 21.51 -9.70 35.31
N LEU A 95 20.85 -8.63 35.78
CA LEU A 95 21.16 -7.25 35.39
C LEU A 95 22.04 -6.46 36.37
N ARG A 96 22.53 -7.08 37.47
CA ARG A 96 23.47 -6.49 38.45
C ARG A 96 23.26 -4.99 38.72
N GLY A 97 22.23 -4.64 39.49
CA GLY A 97 22.18 -3.35 40.19
C GLY A 97 21.85 -2.10 39.37
N THR A 98 21.32 -2.22 38.15
CA THR A 98 20.64 -1.08 37.50
C THR A 98 19.28 -0.84 38.15
N GLU A 99 19.20 0.16 39.02
CA GLU A 99 18.01 0.54 39.81
C GLU A 99 16.87 1.23 39.02
N ASP A 100 16.89 1.24 37.68
CA ASP A 100 15.96 2.08 36.89
C ASP A 100 15.09 1.33 35.85
N LEU A 101 14.93 0.00 35.98
CA LEU A 101 14.07 -0.77 35.08
C LEU A 101 12.59 -0.70 35.51
N LYS A 102 11.93 0.37 35.06
CA LYS A 102 10.48 0.63 34.96
C LYS A 102 9.54 -0.42 35.61
N TYR A 103 9.07 -0.07 36.80
CA TYR A 103 8.20 -0.78 37.77
C TYR A 103 6.86 -1.38 37.28
N TRP A 104 6.52 -1.33 35.99
CA TRP A 104 5.16 -1.65 35.54
C TRP A 104 4.73 -3.08 35.94
N PHE A 105 5.61 -4.08 35.89
CA PHE A 105 5.24 -5.46 36.24
C PHE A 105 5.00 -5.65 37.75
N LEU A 106 5.65 -4.87 38.62
CA LEU A 106 5.38 -4.90 40.07
C LEU A 106 4.06 -4.22 40.41
N SER A 107 3.77 -3.09 39.78
CA SER A 107 2.47 -2.42 39.91
C SER A 107 1.33 -3.30 39.39
N LEU A 108 1.55 -4.01 38.27
CA LEU A 108 0.60 -4.99 37.76
C LEU A 108 0.40 -6.15 38.77
N ALA A 109 1.49 -6.71 39.30
CA ALA A 109 1.41 -7.77 40.31
C ALA A 109 0.63 -7.34 41.57
N GLN A 110 0.80 -6.08 42.02
CA GLN A 110 0.05 -5.53 43.14
C GLN A 110 -1.46 -5.44 42.84
N LEU A 111 -1.83 -4.98 41.64
CA LEU A 111 -3.24 -4.93 41.22
C LEU A 111 -3.87 -6.32 41.19
N LEU A 112 -3.15 -7.30 40.65
CA LEU A 112 -3.62 -8.70 40.57
C LEU A 112 -3.76 -9.36 41.95
N CYS A 113 -3.00 -8.91 42.94
CA CYS A 113 -3.10 -9.36 44.33
C CYS A 113 -4.17 -8.63 45.16
N SER A 114 -4.84 -7.62 44.62
CA SER A 114 -5.85 -6.87 45.37
C SER A 114 -7.03 -7.77 45.75
N SER A 115 -7.68 -7.44 46.87
CA SER A 115 -8.89 -8.13 47.35
C SER A 115 -10.17 -7.68 46.64
N ALA A 116 -10.06 -6.88 45.58
CA ALA A 116 -11.19 -6.40 44.82
C ALA A 116 -11.86 -7.55 44.02
N PRO A 117 -13.15 -7.43 43.69
CA PRO A 117 -13.85 -8.35 42.77
C PRO A 117 -13.14 -8.47 41.41
N ASP A 118 -13.31 -9.59 40.72
CA ASP A 118 -12.63 -9.89 39.45
C ASP A 118 -12.85 -8.82 38.37
N ASP A 119 -14.07 -8.30 38.25
CA ASP A 119 -14.41 -7.26 37.27
C ASP A 119 -13.70 -5.93 37.58
N GLU A 120 -13.66 -5.53 38.85
CA GLU A 120 -12.95 -4.32 39.29
C GLU A 120 -11.44 -4.45 39.09
N ARG A 121 -10.88 -5.64 39.38
CA ARG A 121 -9.46 -5.92 39.13
C ARG A 121 -9.15 -5.86 37.64
N ARG A 122 -10.00 -6.45 36.81
CA ARG A 122 -9.87 -6.42 35.36
C ARG A 122 -9.86 -4.98 34.83
N GLU A 123 -10.80 -4.15 35.30
CA GLU A 123 -10.86 -2.74 34.88
C GLU A 123 -9.64 -1.93 35.35
N ALA A 124 -9.16 -2.17 36.59
CA ALA A 124 -7.94 -1.53 37.08
C ALA A 124 -6.70 -1.90 36.25
N VAL A 125 -6.60 -3.15 35.79
CA VAL A 125 -5.52 -3.59 34.89
C VAL A 125 -5.63 -2.91 33.52
N ILE A 126 -6.85 -2.74 32.99
CA ILE A 126 -7.08 -2.00 31.74
C ILE A 126 -6.67 -0.54 31.88
N GLN A 127 -7.09 0.14 32.95
CA GLN A 127 -6.71 1.52 33.23
C GLN A 127 -5.20 1.68 33.35
N MET A 128 -4.52 0.74 34.01
CA MET A 128 -3.06 0.72 34.06
C MET A 128 -2.44 0.58 32.66
N GLY A 129 -3.02 -0.25 31.78
CA GLY A 129 -2.63 -0.36 30.39
C GLY A 129 -2.74 0.99 29.66
N ASP A 130 -3.86 1.68 29.81
CA ASP A 130 -4.10 3.00 29.19
C ASP A 130 -3.08 4.04 29.66
N ASP A 131 -2.76 4.06 30.97
CA ASP A 131 -1.75 4.95 31.55
C ASP A 131 -0.33 4.67 31.00
N LEU A 132 0.00 3.38 30.78
CA LEU A 132 1.28 2.96 30.19
C LEU A 132 1.36 3.35 28.72
N ALA A 133 0.28 3.15 27.96
CA ALA A 133 0.20 3.54 26.55
C ALA A 133 0.34 5.06 26.39
N PHE A 134 -0.29 5.86 27.26
CA PHE A 134 -0.14 7.31 27.29
C PHE A 134 1.30 7.75 27.55
N LYS A 135 2.05 7.00 28.36
CA LYS A 135 3.48 7.22 28.64
C LYS A 135 4.43 6.69 27.55
N GLY A 136 3.91 6.12 26.46
CA GLY A 136 4.71 5.52 25.39
C GLY A 136 5.34 4.18 25.75
N LEU A 137 4.81 3.47 26.75
CA LEU A 137 5.23 2.12 27.14
C LEU A 137 4.28 1.08 26.54
N THR A 138 4.18 1.03 25.21
CA THR A 138 3.10 0.30 24.51
C THR A 138 3.16 -1.19 24.72
N PHE A 139 4.34 -1.82 24.69
CA PHE A 139 4.42 -3.27 24.87
C PHE A 139 4.03 -3.67 26.32
N ALA A 140 4.47 -2.89 27.32
CA ALA A 140 3.97 -3.05 28.69
C ALA A 140 2.44 -2.87 28.79
N ALA A 141 1.87 -1.87 28.10
CA ALA A 141 0.42 -1.68 28.03
C ALA A 141 -0.29 -2.89 27.41
N HIS A 142 0.26 -3.43 26.32
CA HIS A 142 -0.26 -4.63 25.65
C HIS A 142 -0.26 -5.84 26.58
N ILE A 143 0.74 -6.00 27.44
CA ILE A 143 0.75 -7.08 28.45
C ILE A 143 -0.41 -6.89 29.44
N CYS A 144 -0.70 -5.67 29.90
CA CYS A 144 -1.87 -5.41 30.73
C CYS A 144 -3.18 -5.81 30.02
N TYR A 145 -3.36 -5.42 28.76
CA TYR A 145 -4.53 -5.77 27.96
C TYR A 145 -4.67 -7.28 27.74
N VAL A 146 -3.55 -7.97 27.53
CA VAL A 146 -3.48 -9.44 27.42
C VAL A 146 -3.92 -10.11 28.72
N VAL A 147 -3.41 -9.66 29.87
CA VAL A 147 -3.79 -10.18 31.18
C VAL A 147 -5.29 -9.95 31.45
N ALA A 148 -5.82 -8.79 31.05
CA ALA A 148 -7.24 -8.46 31.14
C ALA A 148 -8.11 -9.09 30.03
N LYS A 149 -7.53 -9.85 29.10
CA LYS A 149 -8.21 -10.49 27.95
C LYS A 149 -9.04 -9.50 27.13
N VAL A 150 -8.47 -8.35 26.79
CA VAL A 150 -9.10 -7.32 25.96
C VAL A 150 -9.11 -7.73 24.49
N GLU A 151 -10.19 -7.40 23.75
CA GLU A 151 -10.28 -7.62 22.30
C GLU A 151 -9.35 -6.65 21.53
N LEU A 152 -8.62 -7.16 20.53
CA LEU A 152 -7.73 -6.35 19.68
C LEU A 152 -8.52 -5.28 18.90
N GLY A 153 -7.97 -4.07 18.87
CA GLY A 153 -8.55 -2.91 18.20
C GLY A 153 -9.69 -2.21 18.95
N THR A 154 -10.05 -2.65 20.17
CA THR A 154 -10.94 -1.87 21.06
C THR A 154 -10.24 -0.68 21.72
N ARG A 155 -8.91 -0.64 21.64
CA ARG A 155 -8.05 0.40 22.19
C ARG A 155 -7.09 0.87 21.10
N SER A 156 -6.79 2.17 21.10
CA SER A 156 -5.81 2.75 20.17
C SER A 156 -4.45 2.06 20.35
N ARG A 157 -3.82 1.69 19.24
CA ARG A 157 -2.50 1.01 19.19
C ARG A 157 -2.47 -0.47 19.61
N PHE A 158 -3.58 -1.06 20.07
CA PHE A 158 -3.65 -2.47 20.43
C PHE A 158 -4.15 -3.36 19.28
N GLU A 159 -3.47 -3.30 18.13
CA GLU A 159 -3.77 -4.13 16.95
C GLU A 159 -2.79 -5.30 16.80
N LEU A 160 -1.51 -5.04 17.05
CA LEU A 160 -0.44 -6.03 17.03
C LEU A 160 0.41 -5.91 18.30
N ILE A 161 0.63 -7.03 18.97
CA ILE A 161 1.32 -7.08 20.25
C ILE A 161 2.79 -6.68 20.12
N GLY A 162 3.21 -5.83 21.06
CA GLY A 162 4.51 -5.15 21.10
C GLY A 162 4.88 -4.30 19.90
N CYS A 163 3.90 -3.65 19.29
CA CYS A 163 4.11 -2.62 18.27
C CYS A 163 3.50 -1.29 18.73
N ASP A 164 4.31 -0.23 18.81
CA ASP A 164 3.86 1.12 19.18
C ASP A 164 2.91 1.72 18.11
N ASN A 165 3.14 1.36 16.85
CA ASN A 165 2.34 1.64 15.66
C ASN A 165 2.37 0.40 14.76
N VAL A 166 1.41 0.25 13.82
CA VAL A 166 1.37 -0.86 12.85
C VAL A 166 2.78 -1.11 12.29
N PRO A 167 3.34 -2.31 12.49
CA PRO A 167 4.78 -2.47 12.48
C PRO A 167 5.39 -2.24 11.11
N PHE A 168 6.53 -1.62 11.24
CA PHE A 168 7.47 -1.30 10.19
C PHE A 168 8.26 -2.55 9.79
N GLY A 169 8.01 -3.02 8.56
CA GLY A 169 8.76 -4.07 7.88
C GLY A 169 8.39 -5.53 8.20
N LEU A 170 8.58 -6.41 7.20
CA LEU A 170 8.08 -7.79 7.21
C LEU A 170 8.55 -8.60 8.43
N THR A 171 9.78 -8.40 8.90
CA THR A 171 10.38 -9.16 10.01
C THR A 171 9.84 -8.77 11.38
N VAL A 172 9.61 -7.47 11.62
CA VAL A 172 8.95 -6.98 12.85
C VAL A 172 7.47 -7.36 12.81
N LEU A 173 6.85 -7.34 11.63
CA LEU A 173 5.52 -7.89 11.39
C LEU A 173 5.45 -9.37 11.76
N THR A 174 6.42 -10.22 11.42
CA THR A 174 6.36 -11.67 11.73
C THR A 174 6.26 -11.91 13.24
N SER A 175 7.20 -11.43 14.04
CA SER A 175 7.17 -11.68 15.50
C SER A 175 5.96 -11.03 16.18
N ALA A 176 5.48 -9.89 15.67
CA ALA A 176 4.25 -9.27 16.16
C ALA A 176 3.01 -10.07 15.79
N VAL A 177 2.90 -10.56 14.55
CA VAL A 177 1.82 -11.44 14.08
C VAL A 177 1.82 -12.75 14.86
N GLU A 178 2.97 -13.38 15.08
CA GLU A 178 3.10 -14.60 15.88
C GLU A 178 2.58 -14.39 17.31
N ARG A 179 3.07 -13.34 18.00
CA ARG A 179 2.58 -12.98 19.36
C ARG A 179 1.08 -12.72 19.37
N THR A 180 0.60 -11.99 18.38
CA THR A 180 -0.82 -11.62 18.28
C THR A 180 -1.69 -12.82 17.96
N GLU A 181 -1.21 -13.75 17.12
CA GLU A 181 -1.90 -14.99 16.79
C GLU A 181 -1.94 -15.95 17.97
N VAL A 182 -0.87 -16.05 18.77
CA VAL A 182 -0.87 -16.81 20.02
C VAL A 182 -1.92 -16.24 20.98
N TYR A 183 -2.01 -14.92 21.09
CA TYR A 183 -3.01 -14.27 21.93
C TYR A 183 -4.44 -14.48 21.42
N GLU A 184 -4.68 -14.36 20.11
CA GLU A 184 -5.98 -14.67 19.51
C GLU A 184 -6.37 -16.13 19.79
N TYR A 185 -5.44 -17.07 19.63
CA TYR A 185 -5.68 -18.48 19.97
C TYR A 185 -6.09 -18.63 21.43
N VAL A 186 -5.38 -17.99 22.37
CA VAL A 186 -5.76 -18.02 23.79
C VAL A 186 -7.16 -17.45 24.02
N LEU A 187 -7.51 -16.33 23.40
CA LEU A 187 -8.85 -15.75 23.54
C LEU A 187 -9.93 -16.70 23.02
N SER A 188 -9.64 -17.39 21.92
CA SER A 188 -10.55 -18.39 21.36
C SER A 188 -10.81 -19.57 22.32
N LEU A 189 -9.83 -19.95 23.16
CA LEU A 189 -10.02 -21.02 24.15
C LEU A 189 -11.07 -20.64 25.22
N THR A 190 -11.24 -19.34 25.47
CA THR A 190 -12.16 -18.85 26.52
C THR A 190 -13.49 -18.36 25.98
N SER A 191 -13.49 -17.74 24.80
CA SER A 191 -14.67 -17.07 24.23
C SER A 191 -15.17 -17.71 22.94
N GLY A 192 -14.36 -18.57 22.30
CA GLY A 192 -14.64 -19.12 20.96
C GLY A 192 -14.51 -18.10 19.84
N LEU A 193 -14.11 -16.86 20.13
CA LEU A 193 -14.11 -15.75 19.17
C LEU A 193 -12.73 -15.57 18.53
N ALA A 194 -12.72 -15.45 17.20
CA ALA A 194 -11.60 -14.87 16.45
C ALA A 194 -11.68 -13.33 16.50
N GLN A 195 -10.60 -12.63 16.16
CA GLN A 195 -10.55 -11.17 16.24
C GLN A 195 -10.61 -10.53 14.86
N PRO A 196 -11.71 -9.83 14.51
CA PRO A 196 -11.92 -9.30 13.16
C PRO A 196 -10.79 -8.40 12.67
N ASN A 197 -10.28 -7.55 13.56
CA ASN A 197 -9.24 -6.56 13.23
C ASN A 197 -7.88 -7.19 12.93
N PHE A 198 -7.62 -8.39 13.46
CA PHE A 198 -6.35 -9.07 13.24
C PHE A 198 -6.27 -9.79 11.89
N GLN A 199 -7.44 -10.11 11.29
CA GLN A 199 -7.50 -10.93 10.07
C GLN A 199 -6.79 -10.30 8.87
N ILE A 200 -6.64 -8.97 8.82
CA ILE A 200 -5.89 -8.28 7.75
C ILE A 200 -4.39 -8.56 7.81
N PHE A 201 -3.84 -8.65 9.02
CA PHE A 201 -2.44 -9.01 9.20
C PHE A 201 -2.20 -10.48 8.82
N LYS A 202 -3.15 -11.37 9.16
CA LYS A 202 -3.11 -12.76 8.71
C LYS A 202 -3.20 -12.89 7.18
N LEU A 203 -4.06 -12.11 6.54
CA LEU A 203 -4.18 -12.13 5.07
C LEU A 203 -2.88 -11.66 4.41
N SER A 204 -2.26 -10.58 4.92
CA SER A 204 -0.94 -10.14 4.45
C SER A 204 0.13 -11.21 4.68
N HIS A 205 0.08 -11.92 5.81
CA HIS A 205 1.00 -13.02 6.09
C HIS A 205 0.79 -14.22 5.15
N ALA A 206 -0.46 -14.56 4.86
CA ALA A 206 -0.83 -15.61 3.90
C ALA A 206 -0.34 -15.29 2.48
N ASN A 207 -0.46 -14.03 2.04
CA ASN A 207 0.09 -13.58 0.75
C ASN A 207 1.60 -13.82 0.67
N ARG A 208 2.34 -13.59 1.77
CA ARG A 208 3.79 -13.86 1.79
C ARG A 208 4.10 -15.34 1.70
N PHE A 209 3.34 -16.19 2.39
CA PHE A 209 3.51 -17.65 2.24
C PHE A 209 3.25 -18.10 0.81
N ALA A 210 2.22 -17.55 0.15
CA ALA A 210 1.94 -17.84 -1.25
C ALA A 210 3.14 -17.47 -2.16
N GLN A 211 3.75 -16.30 -1.92
CA GLN A 211 4.91 -15.81 -2.67
C GLN A 211 6.19 -16.61 -2.39
N ALA A 212 6.39 -17.04 -1.15
CA ALA A 212 7.54 -17.84 -0.75
C ALA A 212 7.38 -19.34 -1.09
N GLU A 213 6.44 -19.69 -1.97
CA GLU A 213 6.17 -21.06 -2.43
C GLU A 213 5.73 -22.03 -1.31
N PHE A 214 5.02 -21.52 -0.30
CA PHE A 214 4.37 -22.29 0.77
C PHE A 214 2.83 -22.25 0.62
N PRO A 215 2.25 -22.83 -0.47
CA PRO A 215 0.83 -22.69 -0.77
C PRO A 215 -0.08 -23.43 0.22
N LYS A 216 0.43 -24.46 0.92
CA LYS A 216 -0.36 -25.22 1.90
C LYS A 216 -0.62 -24.39 3.15
N GLU A 217 0.38 -23.68 3.62
CA GLU A 217 0.35 -22.78 4.76
C GLU A 217 -0.55 -21.59 4.44
N ALA A 218 -0.36 -20.96 3.26
CA ALA A 218 -1.22 -19.88 2.78
C ALA A 218 -2.69 -20.31 2.71
N MET A 219 -2.97 -21.51 2.19
CA MET A 219 -4.32 -22.06 2.11
C MET A 219 -4.95 -22.27 3.49
N GLN A 220 -4.18 -22.77 4.46
CA GLN A 220 -4.67 -22.91 5.83
C GLN A 220 -4.98 -21.56 6.46
N TYR A 221 -4.16 -20.54 6.21
CA TYR A 221 -4.45 -19.19 6.67
C TYR A 221 -5.76 -18.68 6.05
N CYS A 222 -5.95 -18.83 4.74
CA CYS A 222 -7.21 -18.46 4.07
C CYS A 222 -8.42 -19.11 4.73
N GLU A 223 -8.35 -20.41 5.05
CA GLU A 223 -9.43 -21.13 5.72
C GLU A 223 -9.72 -20.56 7.12
N THR A 224 -8.68 -20.32 7.93
CA THR A 224 -8.87 -19.76 9.29
C THR A 224 -9.44 -18.34 9.26
N ILE A 225 -8.97 -17.52 8.32
CA ILE A 225 -9.48 -16.17 8.10
C ILE A 225 -10.94 -16.22 7.65
N ALA A 226 -11.29 -17.11 6.72
CA ALA A 226 -12.65 -17.25 6.23
C ALA A 226 -13.64 -17.53 7.36
N ARG A 227 -13.32 -18.48 8.24
CA ARG A 227 -14.14 -18.80 9.43
C ARG A 227 -14.33 -17.60 10.35
N ALA A 228 -13.26 -16.84 10.60
CA ALA A 228 -13.33 -15.61 11.37
C ALA A 228 -14.23 -14.56 10.70
N VAL A 229 -14.08 -14.36 9.39
CA VAL A 229 -14.86 -13.39 8.60
C VAL A 229 -16.35 -13.70 8.61
N ILE A 230 -16.70 -14.98 8.41
CA ILE A 230 -18.08 -15.46 8.41
C ILE A 230 -18.74 -15.27 9.78
N THR A 231 -17.97 -15.33 10.87
CA THR A 231 -18.46 -15.11 12.24
C THR A 231 -18.80 -13.63 12.50
N PHE A 232 -18.13 -12.68 11.83
CA PHE A 232 -18.29 -11.24 12.07
C PHE A 232 -18.54 -10.43 10.79
N PRO A 233 -19.59 -10.74 10.01
CA PRO A 233 -19.79 -10.17 8.68
C PRO A 233 -19.90 -8.64 8.71
N GLY A 234 -20.49 -8.05 9.77
CA GLY A 234 -20.65 -6.60 9.91
C GLY A 234 -19.38 -5.83 10.29
N ARG A 235 -18.32 -6.49 10.76
CA ARG A 235 -17.03 -5.85 11.11
C ARG A 235 -15.95 -6.00 10.04
N ILE A 236 -16.24 -6.77 9.00
CA ILE A 236 -15.30 -7.02 7.90
C ILE A 236 -15.66 -6.13 6.72
N LYS A 237 -14.66 -5.57 6.05
CA LYS A 237 -14.86 -4.72 4.87
C LYS A 237 -15.11 -5.54 3.59
N ARG A 238 -15.71 -4.93 2.57
CA ARG A 238 -15.94 -5.61 1.27
C ARG A 238 -14.63 -5.85 0.54
N SER A 239 -13.75 -4.86 0.54
CA SER A 239 -12.39 -4.91 0.02
C SER A 239 -11.61 -6.11 0.57
N PHE A 240 -11.69 -6.33 1.89
CA PHE A 240 -11.11 -7.48 2.56
C PHE A 240 -11.58 -8.82 1.98
N VAL A 241 -12.90 -9.02 1.87
CA VAL A 241 -13.47 -10.30 1.39
C VAL A 241 -13.00 -10.58 -0.04
N LYS A 242 -12.96 -9.54 -0.89
CA LYS A 242 -12.45 -9.68 -2.27
C LYS A 242 -11.01 -10.17 -2.29
N ARG A 243 -10.13 -9.57 -1.48
CA ARG A 243 -8.72 -9.95 -1.39
C ARG A 243 -8.52 -11.40 -0.96
N LEU A 244 -9.27 -11.84 0.04
CA LEU A 244 -9.22 -13.23 0.51
C LEU A 244 -9.64 -14.23 -0.58
N VAL A 245 -10.71 -13.91 -1.32
CA VAL A 245 -11.18 -14.75 -2.44
C VAL A 245 -10.15 -14.79 -3.57
N LEU A 246 -9.55 -13.65 -3.93
CA LEU A 246 -8.50 -13.57 -4.96
C LEU A 246 -7.28 -14.43 -4.59
N LEU A 247 -6.77 -14.27 -3.36
CA LEU A 247 -5.65 -15.08 -2.86
C LEU A 247 -5.99 -16.58 -2.91
N PHE A 248 -7.18 -16.96 -2.46
CA PHE A 248 -7.59 -18.36 -2.49
C PHE A 248 -7.64 -18.93 -3.91
N ASN A 249 -8.25 -18.20 -4.85
CA ASN A 249 -8.37 -18.64 -6.24
C ASN A 249 -6.99 -18.82 -6.89
N MET A 250 -6.08 -17.88 -6.67
CA MET A 250 -4.68 -17.98 -7.13
C MET A 250 -3.99 -19.24 -6.56
N LEU A 251 -4.18 -19.54 -5.28
CA LEU A 251 -3.62 -20.74 -4.65
C LEU A 251 -4.24 -22.06 -5.17
N GLN A 252 -5.44 -22.00 -5.76
CA GLN A 252 -6.10 -23.15 -6.36
C GLN A 252 -5.75 -23.38 -7.84
N GLU A 253 -5.10 -22.43 -8.52
CA GLU A 253 -4.74 -22.60 -9.93
C GLU A 253 -3.88 -23.86 -10.13
N GLY A 254 -4.45 -24.88 -10.77
CA GLY A 254 -3.80 -26.18 -11.01
C GLY A 254 -4.13 -27.30 -10.01
N ALA A 255 -4.97 -27.05 -9.00
CA ALA A 255 -5.42 -28.08 -8.05
C ALA A 255 -6.79 -28.66 -8.45
N GLU A 256 -6.85 -29.94 -8.79
CA GLU A 256 -8.11 -30.66 -8.97
C GLU A 256 -8.76 -30.93 -7.59
N GLY A 257 -9.83 -30.22 -7.27
CA GLY A 257 -10.55 -30.39 -6.01
C GLY A 257 -11.92 -29.71 -6.00
N GLN A 258 -12.82 -30.19 -5.15
CA GLN A 258 -14.10 -29.53 -4.93
C GLN A 258 -13.88 -28.25 -4.12
N GLU A 259 -14.48 -27.14 -4.54
CA GLU A 259 -14.43 -25.87 -3.81
C GLU A 259 -14.95 -26.05 -2.37
N PRO A 260 -14.24 -25.49 -1.37
CA PRO A 260 -14.66 -25.63 0.02
C PRO A 260 -15.91 -24.78 0.29
N VAL A 261 -16.78 -25.29 1.16
CA VAL A 261 -18.08 -24.65 1.50
C VAL A 261 -17.92 -23.20 1.96
N TRP A 262 -16.88 -22.92 2.76
CA TRP A 262 -16.62 -21.57 3.27
C TRP A 262 -16.32 -20.55 2.14
N LEU A 263 -15.81 -20.98 0.98
CA LEU A 263 -15.57 -20.09 -0.15
C LEU A 263 -16.90 -19.62 -0.76
N LEU A 264 -17.86 -20.54 -0.88
CA LEU A 264 -19.21 -20.21 -1.37
C LEU A 264 -19.87 -19.18 -0.45
N GLU A 265 -19.74 -19.35 0.87
CA GLU A 265 -20.25 -18.40 1.86
C GLU A 265 -19.56 -17.03 1.76
N LEU A 266 -18.25 -16.97 1.57
CA LEU A 266 -17.53 -15.71 1.34
C LEU A 266 -17.97 -15.02 0.05
N CYS A 267 -18.12 -15.77 -1.04
CA CYS A 267 -18.62 -15.24 -2.31
C CYS A 267 -20.05 -14.68 -2.18
N GLN A 268 -20.90 -15.31 -1.39
CA GLN A 268 -22.23 -14.79 -1.06
C GLN A 268 -22.13 -13.50 -0.23
N LEU A 269 -21.29 -13.49 0.81
CA LEU A 269 -21.06 -12.32 1.65
C LEU A 269 -20.55 -11.12 0.83
N TYR A 270 -19.63 -11.36 -0.11
CA TYR A 270 -19.14 -10.33 -1.04
C TYR A 270 -20.26 -9.75 -1.90
N LYS A 271 -21.16 -10.60 -2.42
CA LYS A 271 -22.31 -10.17 -3.23
C LYS A 271 -23.32 -9.34 -2.42
N ILE A 272 -23.63 -9.75 -1.19
CA ILE A 272 -24.54 -9.00 -0.30
C ILE A 272 -23.99 -7.60 -0.02
N LYS A 273 -22.68 -7.51 0.28
CA LYS A 273 -22.03 -6.20 0.50
C LYS A 273 -21.94 -5.34 -0.76
N ALA A 274 -22.06 -5.94 -1.95
CA ALA A 274 -22.15 -5.18 -3.18
C ALA A 274 -23.49 -4.47 -3.31
N THR A 275 -24.58 -5.19 -3.05
CA THR A 275 -25.94 -4.63 -3.13
C THR A 275 -26.18 -3.54 -2.08
N ASP A 276 -25.60 -3.66 -0.88
CA ASP A 276 -25.72 -2.65 0.17
C ASP A 276 -24.93 -1.36 -0.15
N ALA A 277 -23.79 -1.48 -0.83
CA ALA A 277 -22.98 -0.35 -1.26
C ALA A 277 -23.65 0.42 -2.41
N ASP A 278 -24.25 -0.31 -3.36
CA ASP A 278 -24.94 0.28 -4.51
C ASP A 278 -26.21 1.02 -4.05
N ALA A 279 -26.96 0.47 -3.08
CA ALA A 279 -28.16 1.10 -2.50
C ALA A 279 -27.89 2.41 -1.73
N ASN A 280 -26.67 2.60 -1.23
CA ASN A 280 -26.24 3.83 -0.54
C ASN A 280 -25.58 4.86 -1.46
N SER A 281 -25.44 4.56 -2.76
CA SER A 281 -24.75 5.43 -3.74
C SER A 281 -25.69 6.18 -4.71
N ASP A 282 -27.01 6.02 -4.56
CA ASP A 282 -27.99 6.63 -5.47
C ASP A 282 -28.24 8.12 -5.17
N SER A 283 -27.38 8.99 -5.70
CA SER A 283 -27.79 10.26 -6.32
C SER A 283 -26.64 10.91 -7.10
N GLU A 284 -26.23 10.32 -8.23
CA GLU A 284 -25.77 11.12 -9.37
C GLU A 284 -25.87 10.30 -10.66
N GLN A 285 -26.72 10.78 -11.57
CA GLN A 285 -26.99 10.15 -12.86
C GLN A 285 -25.77 10.23 -13.77
N TYR A 286 -25.15 9.09 -14.08
CA TYR A 286 -24.39 8.93 -15.32
C TYR A 286 -24.96 7.76 -16.11
N SER A 287 -25.51 8.12 -17.27
CA SER A 287 -26.15 7.22 -18.21
C SER A 287 -25.11 6.34 -18.86
N THR A 288 -25.29 5.03 -18.72
CA THR A 288 -24.61 4.00 -19.50
C THR A 288 -25.03 4.09 -20.97
N SER A 289 -24.17 4.63 -21.84
CA SER A 289 -24.31 4.43 -23.28
C SER A 289 -23.37 3.33 -23.75
N THR A 290 -23.97 2.29 -24.30
CA THR A 290 -23.39 1.14 -24.98
C THR A 290 -22.24 1.51 -25.92
N GLY A 291 -21.13 0.77 -25.78
CA GLY A 291 -19.93 0.93 -26.58
C GLY A 291 -20.16 0.61 -28.04
N SER A 292 -19.80 1.56 -28.91
CA SER A 292 -19.37 1.26 -30.27
C SER A 292 -17.88 0.92 -30.21
N GLU A 293 -17.53 -0.31 -30.58
CA GLU A 293 -16.15 -0.76 -30.76
C GLU A 293 -15.44 0.16 -31.77
N MET A 294 -14.46 0.93 -31.29
CA MET A 294 -13.51 1.63 -32.14
C MET A 294 -12.15 0.97 -31.93
N GLU A 295 -11.91 -0.13 -32.67
CA GLU A 295 -10.59 -0.75 -32.77
C GLU A 295 -9.63 0.20 -33.48
N CYS A 296 -8.77 0.87 -32.73
CA CYS A 296 -7.58 1.52 -33.25
C CYS A 296 -6.39 0.57 -33.09
N ASN A 297 -6.14 -0.26 -34.08
CA ASN A 297 -4.93 -1.09 -34.13
C ASN A 297 -3.72 -0.20 -34.44
N PHE A 298 -2.87 0.05 -33.45
CA PHE A 298 -1.57 0.70 -33.62
C PHE A 298 -0.46 -0.35 -33.41
N GLN A 299 0.53 -0.39 -34.30
CA GLN A 299 1.68 -1.28 -34.19
C GLN A 299 2.93 -0.46 -33.87
N THR A 300 3.71 -0.92 -32.89
CA THR A 300 5.06 -0.42 -32.64
C THR A 300 6.04 -1.22 -33.51
N SER A 301 6.73 -0.54 -34.42
CA SER A 301 7.74 -1.17 -35.27
C SER A 301 9.04 -1.36 -34.49
N GLU A 302 9.40 -2.61 -34.18
CA GLU A 302 10.77 -3.01 -33.86
C GLU A 302 11.51 -3.40 -35.16
N ASN A 303 12.73 -2.86 -35.31
CA ASN A 303 13.60 -2.91 -36.49
C ASN A 303 13.63 -4.26 -37.23
N SER A 304 13.34 -4.22 -38.54
CA SER A 304 14.00 -5.09 -39.51
C SER A 304 14.19 -4.36 -40.85
N SER A 305 15.43 -4.41 -41.35
CA SER A 305 15.86 -3.78 -42.59
C SER A 305 15.58 -4.69 -43.79
N MET A 306 14.85 -4.21 -44.80
CA MET A 306 15.09 -4.64 -46.18
C MET A 306 14.57 -3.58 -47.16
N SER A 307 15.42 -3.25 -48.12
CA SER A 307 15.20 -2.29 -49.20
C SER A 307 14.27 -2.85 -50.27
N ASP A 308 13.29 -2.06 -50.71
CA ASP A 308 12.86 -2.10 -52.12
C ASP A 308 12.32 -0.74 -52.59
N LYS A 309 12.90 -0.26 -53.69
CA LYS A 309 12.56 1.00 -54.35
C LYS A 309 11.38 0.77 -55.29
N THR A 310 10.25 1.42 -55.04
CA THR A 310 9.19 1.57 -56.05
C THR A 310 8.88 3.05 -56.23
N ILE A 311 9.08 3.52 -57.47
CA ILE A 311 8.87 4.89 -57.92
C ILE A 311 7.36 5.13 -58.06
N ALA A 312 6.82 6.12 -57.33
CA ALA A 312 5.45 6.61 -57.51
C ALA A 312 5.48 8.12 -57.86
N GLN A 313 4.73 8.47 -58.90
CA GLN A 313 4.68 9.77 -59.56
C GLN A 313 4.02 10.83 -58.66
N GLN A 314 4.65 12.01 -58.57
CA GLN A 314 4.16 13.18 -57.86
C GLN A 314 3.15 13.98 -58.71
N SER A 315 1.98 14.26 -58.12
CA SER A 315 1.04 15.33 -58.52
C SER A 315 1.46 16.68 -57.90
N PRO A 316 1.05 17.84 -58.45
CA PRO A 316 1.69 19.12 -58.16
C PRO A 316 1.39 19.65 -56.74
N ASP A 317 2.47 20.04 -56.05
CA ASP A 317 2.49 20.61 -54.70
C ASP A 317 1.75 21.96 -54.63
N VAL A 318 0.69 22.01 -53.83
CA VAL A 318 0.25 23.24 -53.18
C VAL A 318 1.20 23.46 -52.01
N GLU A 319 2.08 24.47 -52.08
CA GLU A 319 3.03 24.79 -51.00
C GLU A 319 2.27 24.93 -49.67
N ARG A 320 2.52 24.00 -48.74
CA ARG A 320 1.99 24.11 -47.37
C ARG A 320 2.64 25.32 -46.69
N PRO A 321 1.88 26.17 -46.00
CA PRO A 321 2.43 27.32 -45.30
C PRO A 321 3.46 26.89 -44.25
N ASP A 322 4.54 27.67 -44.12
CA ASP A 322 5.63 27.43 -43.16
C ASP A 322 5.07 27.26 -41.73
N PRO A 323 5.34 26.12 -41.05
CA PRO A 323 4.81 25.85 -39.73
C PRO A 323 5.22 26.91 -38.69
N GLU A 324 6.37 27.59 -38.85
CA GLU A 324 6.77 28.67 -37.95
C GLU A 324 5.85 29.89 -38.09
N ILE A 325 5.48 30.25 -39.32
CA ILE A 325 4.56 31.36 -39.60
C ILE A 325 3.16 31.02 -39.05
N VAL A 326 2.70 29.78 -39.25
CA VAL A 326 1.39 29.35 -38.75
C VAL A 326 1.37 29.37 -37.22
N PHE A 327 2.40 28.83 -36.56
CA PHE A 327 2.51 28.87 -35.10
C PHE A 327 2.53 30.30 -34.56
N ALA A 328 3.37 31.17 -35.11
CA ALA A 328 3.49 32.57 -34.68
C ALA A 328 2.20 33.38 -34.92
N SER A 329 1.37 32.99 -35.90
CA SER A 329 0.07 33.62 -36.15
C SER A 329 -0.99 33.25 -35.10
N ARG A 330 -0.83 32.09 -34.42
CA ARG A 330 -1.81 31.54 -33.48
C ARG A 330 -1.40 31.67 -32.02
N TYR A 331 -0.10 31.74 -31.74
CA TYR A 331 0.43 31.68 -30.37
C TYR A 331 1.57 32.67 -30.16
N THR A 332 1.51 33.37 -29.03
CA THR A 332 2.61 34.19 -28.53
C THR A 332 3.35 33.40 -27.45
N THR A 333 4.66 33.23 -27.61
CA THR A 333 5.52 32.59 -26.61
C THR A 333 5.95 33.60 -25.56
N GLY A 334 5.83 33.22 -24.29
CA GLY A 334 6.21 34.02 -23.12
C GLY A 334 7.48 33.51 -22.45
N GLU A 335 7.53 33.66 -21.13
CA GLU A 335 8.67 33.27 -20.31
C GLU A 335 8.88 31.76 -20.21
N LEU A 336 10.11 31.35 -19.90
CA LEU A 336 10.45 29.95 -19.67
C LEU A 336 9.89 29.50 -18.31
N LEU A 337 9.02 28.51 -18.31
CA LEU A 337 8.45 27.90 -17.09
C LEU A 337 9.33 26.78 -16.55
N ARG A 338 9.88 25.95 -17.43
CA ARG A 338 10.73 24.81 -17.05
C ARG A 338 11.73 24.48 -18.14
N MET A 339 12.95 24.16 -17.74
CA MET A 339 13.95 23.51 -18.57
C MET A 339 14.20 22.09 -18.06
N GLY A 340 14.15 21.10 -18.94
CA GLY A 340 14.38 19.69 -18.59
C GLY A 340 15.23 18.97 -19.62
N SER A 341 15.62 17.73 -19.33
CA SER A 341 16.40 16.88 -20.24
C SER A 341 15.67 16.52 -21.54
N PHE A 342 14.33 16.63 -21.55
CA PHE A 342 13.47 16.26 -22.68
C PHE A 342 12.82 17.48 -23.36
N GLY A 343 13.34 18.68 -23.10
CA GLY A 343 12.85 19.91 -23.74
C GLY A 343 12.63 21.06 -22.79
N SER A 344 12.13 22.16 -23.36
CA SER A 344 11.84 23.41 -22.66
C SER A 344 10.35 23.72 -22.75
N VAL A 345 9.76 24.14 -21.62
CA VAL A 345 8.34 24.52 -21.54
C VAL A 345 8.25 26.01 -21.24
N TYR A 346 7.54 26.73 -22.09
CA TYR A 346 7.32 28.17 -22.01
C TYR A 346 5.86 28.47 -21.68
N ALA A 347 5.60 29.59 -21.03
CA ALA A 347 4.26 30.18 -21.00
C ALA A 347 3.89 30.61 -22.43
N GLY A 348 2.60 30.64 -22.73
CA GLY A 348 2.12 31.16 -23.98
C GLY A 348 0.70 31.70 -23.89
N ILE A 349 0.30 32.42 -24.92
CA ILE A 349 -1.04 32.97 -25.07
C ILE A 349 -1.55 32.60 -26.47
N ARG A 350 -2.72 31.97 -26.55
CA ARG A 350 -3.43 31.78 -27.81
C ARG A 350 -4.01 33.11 -28.27
N VAL A 351 -3.65 33.53 -29.48
CA VAL A 351 -3.99 34.86 -30.02
C VAL A 351 -5.49 35.04 -30.21
N GLU A 352 -6.21 33.97 -30.60
CA GLU A 352 -7.64 34.02 -30.92
C GLU A 352 -8.52 34.46 -29.74
N ASP A 353 -8.26 33.94 -28.54
CA ASP A 353 -9.14 34.10 -27.37
C ASP A 353 -8.40 34.55 -26.11
N GLY A 354 -7.09 34.80 -26.20
CA GLY A 354 -6.26 35.18 -25.06
C GLY A 354 -6.03 34.04 -24.06
N LYS A 355 -6.38 32.79 -24.40
CA LYS A 355 -6.24 31.66 -23.46
C LYS A 355 -4.77 31.41 -23.13
N GLU A 356 -4.49 31.30 -21.84
CA GLU A 356 -3.17 30.88 -21.35
C GLU A 356 -2.88 29.43 -21.73
N VAL A 357 -1.70 29.20 -22.30
CA VAL A 357 -1.22 27.87 -22.75
C VAL A 357 0.21 27.62 -22.26
N ALA A 358 0.63 26.36 -22.32
CA ALA A 358 2.01 25.96 -22.12
C ALA A 358 2.57 25.45 -23.45
N ILE A 359 3.75 25.92 -23.84
CA ILE A 359 4.38 25.60 -25.13
C ILE A 359 5.61 24.75 -24.82
N LYS A 360 5.51 23.44 -25.06
CA LYS A 360 6.61 22.49 -24.90
C LYS A 360 7.36 22.35 -26.22
N THR A 361 8.67 22.53 -26.16
CA THR A 361 9.57 22.43 -27.32
C THR A 361 10.57 21.30 -27.10
N VAL A 362 10.68 20.39 -28.09
CA VAL A 362 11.53 19.19 -28.01
C VAL A 362 12.36 19.08 -29.28
N GLY A 363 13.69 18.98 -29.17
CA GLY A 363 14.55 18.79 -30.33
C GLY A 363 14.31 17.44 -31.00
N LYS A 364 14.25 17.39 -32.34
CA LYS A 364 14.02 16.14 -33.09
C LYS A 364 15.12 15.09 -32.85
N ASN A 365 16.33 15.54 -32.52
CA ASN A 365 17.45 14.67 -32.14
C ASN A 365 17.23 13.88 -30.84
N ILE A 366 16.26 14.28 -30.00
CA ILE A 366 15.93 13.64 -28.73
C ILE A 366 14.72 12.72 -28.87
N VAL A 367 13.90 12.90 -29.92
CA VAL A 367 12.73 12.07 -30.18
C VAL A 367 13.17 10.73 -30.73
N THR A 368 13.01 9.68 -29.93
CA THR A 368 13.51 8.34 -30.23
C THR A 368 12.42 7.38 -30.69
N ASN A 369 11.17 7.63 -30.31
CA ASN A 369 10.05 6.74 -30.61
C ASN A 369 9.03 7.47 -31.50
N ILE A 370 8.75 6.88 -32.66
CA ILE A 370 7.76 7.35 -33.62
C ILE A 370 6.66 6.29 -33.73
N LEU A 371 5.41 6.73 -33.64
CA LEU A 371 4.24 5.93 -33.90
C LEU A 371 3.74 6.21 -35.32
N ILE A 372 3.44 5.17 -36.08
CA ILE A 372 2.75 5.31 -37.37
C ILE A 372 1.26 5.17 -37.10
N ASP A 373 0.50 6.24 -37.35
CA ASP A 373 -0.96 6.20 -37.33
C ASP A 373 -1.44 5.51 -38.61
N PRO A 374 -2.01 4.29 -38.55
CA PRO A 374 -2.38 3.55 -39.75
C PRO A 374 -3.62 4.12 -40.44
N ARG A 375 -4.43 4.93 -39.73
CA ARG A 375 -5.64 5.54 -40.30
C ARG A 375 -5.29 6.77 -41.13
N GLU A 376 -4.39 7.59 -40.62
CA GLU A 376 -4.01 8.86 -41.25
C GLU A 376 -2.68 8.78 -42.03
N ARG A 377 -1.97 7.64 -41.94
CA ARG A 377 -0.64 7.41 -42.53
C ARG A 377 0.36 8.52 -42.17
N ARG A 378 0.27 9.01 -40.94
CA ARG A 378 1.17 10.03 -40.38
C ARG A 378 2.12 9.41 -39.38
N GLU A 379 3.36 9.86 -39.44
CA GLU A 379 4.38 9.58 -38.42
C GLU A 379 4.24 10.63 -37.33
N LEU A 380 4.04 10.20 -36.09
CA LEU A 380 3.96 11.09 -34.94
C LEU A 380 5.01 10.70 -33.91
N PRO A 381 5.66 11.68 -33.26
CA PRO A 381 6.37 11.42 -32.01
C PRO A 381 5.44 10.70 -31.04
N LEU A 382 5.92 9.64 -30.38
CA LEU A 382 5.09 8.81 -29.53
C LEU A 382 4.33 9.63 -28.47
N GLU A 383 5.01 10.57 -27.79
CA GLU A 383 4.37 11.45 -26.81
C GLU A 383 3.17 12.23 -27.40
N VAL A 384 3.30 12.75 -28.62
CA VAL A 384 2.24 13.50 -29.30
C VAL A 384 1.05 12.58 -29.59
N ALA A 385 1.31 11.39 -30.12
CA ALA A 385 0.26 10.41 -30.41
C ALA A 385 -0.50 10.00 -29.14
N LEU A 386 0.21 9.72 -28.04
CA LEU A 386 -0.40 9.38 -26.75
C LEU A 386 -1.25 10.54 -26.22
N MET A 387 -0.73 11.78 -26.30
CA MET A 387 -1.44 12.97 -25.87
C MET A 387 -2.70 13.25 -26.69
N GLU A 388 -2.66 13.07 -28.01
CA GLU A 388 -3.85 13.14 -28.86
C GLU A 388 -4.89 12.07 -28.46
N MET A 389 -4.43 10.85 -28.19
CA MET A 389 -5.31 9.75 -27.77
C MET A 389 -6.03 10.05 -26.46
N VAL A 390 -5.39 10.65 -25.46
CA VAL A 390 -6.04 11.01 -24.19
C VAL A 390 -6.83 12.32 -24.26
N SER A 391 -6.52 13.22 -25.20
CA SER A 391 -7.17 14.54 -25.36
C SER A 391 -8.45 14.51 -26.20
N LYS A 392 -8.71 13.43 -26.96
CA LYS A 392 -9.97 13.27 -27.70
C LYS A 392 -11.20 13.29 -26.76
N PRO A 393 -12.39 13.73 -27.20
CA PRO A 393 -13.61 13.59 -26.40
C PRO A 393 -14.00 12.11 -26.17
N PRO A 394 -14.61 11.75 -25.02
CA PRO A 394 -14.87 12.60 -23.85
C PRO A 394 -13.58 12.96 -23.09
N ARG A 395 -13.35 14.24 -22.83
CA ARG A 395 -12.10 14.69 -22.19
C ARG A 395 -12.10 14.39 -20.69
N CYS A 396 -10.93 14.15 -20.11
CA CYS A 396 -10.74 14.08 -18.66
C CYS A 396 -10.16 15.39 -18.15
N SER A 397 -10.83 16.02 -17.18
CA SER A 397 -10.36 17.27 -16.57
C SER A 397 -9.04 17.10 -15.81
N ASN A 398 -8.67 15.87 -15.42
CA ASN A 398 -7.48 15.53 -14.66
C ASN A 398 -6.28 15.08 -15.51
N VAL A 399 -6.34 15.27 -16.83
CA VAL A 399 -5.20 15.11 -17.75
C VAL A 399 -5.03 16.42 -18.52
N VAL A 400 -3.81 16.92 -18.66
CA VAL A 400 -3.56 18.11 -19.47
C VAL A 400 -3.87 17.84 -20.95
N GLU A 401 -4.67 18.72 -21.55
CA GLU A 401 -5.06 18.60 -22.95
C GLU A 401 -3.93 19.07 -23.90
N LEU A 402 -3.69 18.29 -24.96
CA LEU A 402 -2.96 18.74 -26.14
C LEU A 402 -3.92 19.53 -27.03
N LEU A 403 -3.65 20.82 -27.17
CA LEU A 403 -4.48 21.77 -27.91
C LEU A 403 -4.07 21.88 -29.38
N ASP A 404 -2.77 21.85 -29.65
CA ASP A 404 -2.20 21.91 -31.00
C ASP A 404 -0.79 21.30 -31.02
N TYR A 405 -0.30 20.93 -32.20
CA TYR A 405 1.02 20.37 -32.42
C TYR A 405 1.61 20.89 -33.74
N PHE A 406 2.88 21.25 -33.70
CA PHE A 406 3.63 21.71 -34.86
C PHE A 406 4.94 20.95 -35.00
N GLU A 407 5.16 20.45 -36.20
CA GLU A 407 6.43 19.87 -36.58
C GLU A 407 7.30 20.93 -37.28
N MET A 408 8.35 21.38 -36.61
CA MET A 408 9.33 22.33 -37.16
C MET A 408 10.50 21.56 -37.80
N PRO A 409 11.39 22.22 -38.56
CA PRO A 409 12.54 21.56 -39.18
C PRO A 409 13.47 20.84 -38.18
N ASP A 410 13.73 21.45 -37.02
CA ASP A 410 14.70 20.99 -36.02
C ASP A 410 14.06 20.53 -34.68
N ARG A 411 12.79 20.86 -34.48
CA ARG A 411 12.08 20.63 -33.21
C ARG A 411 10.61 20.31 -33.40
N ILE A 412 10.01 19.83 -32.33
CA ILE A 412 8.58 19.62 -32.17
C ILE A 412 8.08 20.65 -31.16
N VAL A 413 6.93 21.25 -31.46
CA VAL A 413 6.25 22.19 -30.57
C VAL A 413 4.87 21.65 -30.23
N MET A 414 4.61 21.43 -28.95
CA MET A 414 3.31 21.02 -28.44
C MET A 414 2.68 22.18 -27.68
N VAL A 415 1.44 22.53 -28.02
CA VAL A 415 0.66 23.52 -27.29
C VAL A 415 -0.29 22.79 -26.35
N LEU A 416 -0.13 23.02 -25.06
CA LEU A 416 -0.80 22.32 -23.98
C LEU A 416 -1.71 23.28 -23.19
N GLU A 417 -2.76 22.74 -22.61
CA GLU A 417 -3.52 23.43 -21.57
C GLU A 417 -2.59 23.87 -20.42
N ARG A 418 -2.74 25.11 -19.95
CA ARG A 418 -2.03 25.60 -18.76
C ARG A 418 -3.01 26.01 -17.65
N PRO A 419 -3.10 25.22 -16.57
CA PRO A 419 -3.76 25.67 -15.35
C PRO A 419 -3.04 26.90 -14.76
N SER A 420 -3.79 27.82 -14.17
CA SER A 420 -3.24 29.07 -13.62
C SER A 420 -4.16 29.57 -12.49
N PRO A 421 -3.63 29.86 -11.28
CA PRO A 421 -2.28 29.53 -10.84
C PRO A 421 -2.09 28.00 -10.74
N CYS A 422 -0.86 27.52 -10.92
CA CYS A 422 -0.53 26.12 -10.65
C CYS A 422 0.94 25.93 -10.25
N MET A 423 1.21 24.78 -9.63
CA MET A 423 2.55 24.30 -9.33
C MET A 423 2.57 22.77 -9.41
N THR A 424 3.75 22.14 -9.29
CA THR A 424 3.79 20.68 -9.17
C THR A 424 3.24 20.25 -7.81
N LEU A 425 2.65 19.06 -7.76
CA LEU A 425 2.19 18.47 -6.50
C LEU A 425 3.36 18.25 -5.53
N ARG A 426 4.57 17.97 -6.05
CA ARG A 426 5.79 17.92 -5.23
C ARG A 426 6.09 19.26 -4.56
N ASP A 427 6.01 20.36 -5.30
CA ASP A 427 6.28 21.69 -4.75
C ASP A 427 5.19 22.12 -3.79
N PHE A 428 3.92 21.75 -4.05
CA PHE A 428 2.82 21.91 -3.11
C PHE A 428 3.07 21.16 -1.79
N ALA A 429 3.48 19.88 -1.84
CA ALA A 429 3.83 19.12 -0.64
C ALA A 429 5.01 19.74 0.12
N ARG A 430 6.01 20.28 -0.57
CA ARG A 430 7.14 21.01 0.07
C ARG A 430 6.70 22.27 0.81
N LEU A 431 5.67 22.97 0.33
CA LEU A 431 5.07 24.10 1.04
C LEU A 431 4.28 23.67 2.29
N GLN A 432 4.03 22.38 2.45
CA GLN A 432 3.37 21.75 3.60
C GLN A 432 4.37 20.89 4.40
N ASP A 433 5.60 21.39 4.58
CA ASP A 433 6.68 20.69 5.31
C ASP A 433 7.09 19.32 4.74
N GLY A 434 6.76 19.04 3.48
CA GLY A 434 7.18 17.85 2.74
C GLY A 434 6.19 16.69 2.73
N SER A 435 5.06 16.80 3.44
CA SER A 435 4.00 15.78 3.47
C SER A 435 2.61 16.41 3.51
N LEU A 436 1.60 15.68 3.06
CA LEU A 436 0.20 16.10 3.06
C LEU A 436 -0.59 15.32 4.11
N THR A 437 -1.66 15.94 4.60
CA THR A 437 -2.65 15.23 5.41
C THR A 437 -3.33 14.12 4.59
N GLU A 438 -3.87 13.11 5.27
CA GLU A 438 -4.66 12.09 4.58
C GLU A 438 -5.88 12.66 3.86
N ALA A 439 -6.54 13.68 4.42
CA ALA A 439 -7.68 14.34 3.79
C ALA A 439 -7.28 14.98 2.45
N GLN A 440 -6.21 15.78 2.44
CA GLN A 440 -5.68 16.36 1.19
C GLN A 440 -5.25 15.26 0.21
N THR A 441 -4.53 14.24 0.70
CA THR A 441 -4.06 13.14 -0.14
C THR A 441 -5.22 12.37 -0.74
N ARG A 442 -6.31 12.17 -0.02
CA ARG A 442 -7.54 11.52 -0.50
C ARG A 442 -8.14 12.29 -1.66
N ASP A 443 -8.36 13.60 -1.51
CA ASP A 443 -8.94 14.45 -2.56
C ASP A 443 -8.06 14.50 -3.82
N ILE A 444 -6.75 14.52 -3.64
CA ILE A 444 -5.77 14.46 -4.73
C ILE A 444 -5.79 13.08 -5.40
N MET A 445 -5.75 12.00 -4.63
CA MET A 445 -5.66 10.64 -5.16
C MET A 445 -6.92 10.22 -5.91
N GLN A 446 -8.11 10.70 -5.53
CA GLN A 446 -9.33 10.48 -6.32
C GLN A 446 -9.16 10.97 -7.76
N GLN A 447 -8.63 12.19 -7.91
CA GLN A 447 -8.38 12.81 -9.21
C GLN A 447 -7.28 12.10 -9.99
N VAL A 448 -6.20 11.67 -9.31
CA VAL A 448 -5.08 10.95 -9.95
C VAL A 448 -5.51 9.56 -10.43
N VAL A 449 -6.30 8.84 -9.63
CA VAL A 449 -6.86 7.52 -10.00
C VAL A 449 -7.78 7.66 -11.21
N GLN A 450 -8.64 8.69 -11.23
CA GLN A 450 -9.50 8.98 -12.38
C GLN A 450 -8.69 9.28 -13.65
N ALA A 451 -7.63 10.08 -13.54
CA ALA A 451 -6.75 10.40 -14.65
C ALA A 451 -6.00 9.18 -15.19
N ALA A 452 -5.45 8.34 -14.29
CA ALA A 452 -4.76 7.12 -14.64
C ALA A 452 -5.69 6.11 -15.35
N ARG A 453 -6.91 5.95 -14.83
CA ARG A 453 -7.95 5.13 -15.45
C ARG A 453 -8.30 5.63 -16.84
N HIS A 454 -8.53 6.95 -17.00
CA HIS A 454 -8.81 7.55 -18.31
C HIS A 454 -7.70 7.27 -19.33
N CYS A 455 -6.44 7.36 -18.93
CA CYS A 455 -5.32 7.02 -19.81
C CYS A 455 -5.40 5.56 -20.27
N CYS A 456 -5.60 4.63 -19.33
CA CYS A 456 -5.70 3.20 -19.64
C CYS A 456 -6.92 2.87 -20.52
N ASP A 457 -8.07 3.48 -20.27
CA ASP A 457 -9.29 3.33 -21.09
C ASP A 457 -9.06 3.84 -22.53
N ARG A 458 -8.16 4.83 -22.68
CA ARG A 458 -7.68 5.34 -23.98
C ARG A 458 -6.54 4.55 -24.59
N LYS A 459 -6.22 3.37 -24.05
CA LYS A 459 -5.11 2.52 -24.47
C LYS A 459 -3.75 3.22 -24.38
N VAL A 460 -3.58 4.10 -23.39
CA VAL A 460 -2.34 4.82 -23.10
C VAL A 460 -1.85 4.44 -21.71
N LEU A 461 -0.59 4.02 -21.62
CA LEU A 461 0.11 3.77 -20.37
C LEU A 461 1.08 4.91 -20.09
N HIS A 462 0.88 5.66 -19.00
CA HIS A 462 1.73 6.81 -18.67
C HIS A 462 3.15 6.42 -18.22
N ARG A 463 3.30 5.32 -17.47
CA ARG A 463 4.54 4.76 -16.89
C ARG A 463 5.33 5.62 -15.88
N ASP A 464 5.06 6.92 -15.76
CA ASP A 464 5.78 7.79 -14.81
C ASP A 464 4.86 8.73 -14.01
N ILE A 465 3.78 8.20 -13.43
CA ILE A 465 2.87 8.97 -12.56
C ILE A 465 3.56 9.17 -11.20
N LYS A 466 3.87 10.42 -10.86
CA LYS A 466 4.55 10.84 -9.63
C LYS A 466 4.28 12.31 -9.34
N ALA A 467 4.60 12.78 -8.14
CA ALA A 467 4.30 14.14 -7.70
C ALA A 467 4.93 15.25 -8.58
N GLU A 468 6.04 14.98 -9.27
CA GLU A 468 6.64 15.91 -10.25
C GLU A 468 5.84 16.08 -11.55
N ASN A 469 5.09 15.05 -11.93
CA ASN A 469 4.32 14.94 -13.16
C ASN A 469 2.81 15.16 -12.91
N LEU A 470 2.49 15.76 -11.77
CA LEU A 470 1.15 16.18 -11.38
C LEU A 470 1.19 17.70 -11.15
N LEU A 471 0.35 18.44 -11.86
CA LEU A 471 0.11 19.85 -11.57
C LEU A 471 -1.10 19.97 -10.65
N ILE A 472 -1.03 20.87 -9.68
CA ILE A 472 -2.15 21.23 -8.82
C ILE A 472 -2.43 22.73 -8.96
N ASN A 473 -3.70 23.06 -9.18
CA ASN A 473 -4.18 24.44 -9.06
C ASN A 473 -4.37 24.75 -7.57
N THR A 474 -3.65 25.74 -7.06
CA THR A 474 -3.64 26.06 -5.63
C THR A 474 -4.93 26.66 -5.10
N ASP A 475 -5.77 27.20 -5.98
CA ASP A 475 -7.03 27.83 -5.61
C ASP A 475 -8.17 26.83 -5.61
N THR A 476 -8.15 25.87 -6.53
CA THR A 476 -9.23 24.89 -6.75
C THR A 476 -8.91 23.48 -6.29
N MET A 477 -7.65 23.20 -5.94
CA MET A 477 -7.13 21.85 -5.67
C MET A 477 -7.31 20.85 -6.84
N GLN A 478 -7.57 21.35 -8.06
CA GLN A 478 -7.67 20.50 -9.24
C GLN A 478 -6.28 19.97 -9.61
N VAL A 479 -6.19 18.65 -9.80
CA VAL A 479 -4.96 17.95 -10.18
C VAL A 479 -5.02 17.53 -11.64
N LYS A 480 -3.91 17.71 -12.38
CA LYS A 480 -3.75 17.23 -13.75
C LYS A 480 -2.44 16.46 -13.96
N ILE A 481 -2.53 15.29 -14.58
CA ILE A 481 -1.37 14.55 -15.09
C ILE A 481 -0.75 15.29 -16.29
N ILE A 482 0.58 15.35 -16.30
CA ILE A 482 1.41 15.89 -17.38
C ILE A 482 2.52 14.90 -17.77
N ASP A 483 3.15 15.16 -18.91
CA ASP A 483 4.43 14.58 -19.35
C ASP A 483 4.41 13.08 -19.70
N PHE A 484 4.01 12.79 -20.95
CA PHE A 484 3.90 11.43 -21.48
C PHE A 484 5.18 10.96 -22.20
N VAL A 485 6.34 11.59 -21.92
CA VAL A 485 7.63 11.24 -22.54
C VAL A 485 7.99 9.77 -22.35
N TYR A 486 7.70 9.23 -21.16
CA TYR A 486 7.90 7.82 -20.87
C TYR A 486 6.68 6.97 -21.19
N GLY A 487 5.61 7.51 -21.76
CA GLY A 487 4.40 6.77 -22.06
C GLY A 487 4.60 5.67 -23.10
N ASP A 488 3.63 4.78 -23.21
CA ASP A 488 3.54 3.75 -24.24
C ASP A 488 2.07 3.48 -24.58
N LEU A 489 1.84 2.75 -25.67
CA LEU A 489 0.53 2.16 -25.93
C LEU A 489 0.27 1.05 -24.91
N LEU A 490 -0.88 1.12 -24.23
CA LEU A 490 -1.33 0.03 -23.38
C LEU A 490 -1.59 -1.21 -24.23
N LYS A 491 -0.90 -2.30 -23.89
CA LYS A 491 -0.97 -3.59 -24.57
C LYS A 491 -1.21 -4.70 -23.55
N ASP A 492 -1.79 -5.80 -24.03
CA ASP A 492 -2.10 -6.99 -23.21
C ASP A 492 -0.88 -7.90 -23.01
N THR A 493 0.21 -7.67 -23.76
CA THR A 493 1.47 -8.41 -23.60
C THR A 493 2.39 -7.75 -22.56
N PRO A 494 3.18 -8.50 -21.78
CA PRO A 494 4.12 -7.93 -20.83
C PRO A 494 5.15 -6.98 -21.48
N TYR A 495 5.52 -5.93 -20.74
CA TYR A 495 6.60 -5.01 -21.10
C TYR A 495 7.93 -5.58 -20.64
N ARG A 496 8.92 -5.60 -21.55
CA ARG A 496 10.28 -6.10 -21.30
C ARG A 496 11.33 -5.00 -21.18
N LYS A 497 10.89 -3.74 -21.09
CA LYS A 497 11.73 -2.54 -20.90
C LYS A 497 10.98 -1.61 -19.97
N TYR A 498 11.62 -1.21 -18.87
CA TYR A 498 11.11 -0.20 -17.96
C TYR A 498 11.67 1.18 -18.32
N ALA A 499 10.80 2.20 -18.35
CA ALA A 499 11.14 3.57 -18.74
C ALA A 499 10.73 4.62 -17.70
N GLY A 500 10.27 4.24 -16.50
CA GLY A 500 9.82 5.18 -15.47
C GLY A 500 10.87 5.53 -14.41
N THR A 501 10.43 6.25 -13.38
CA THR A 501 11.26 6.54 -12.20
C THR A 501 11.53 5.27 -11.37
N ARG A 502 12.81 4.94 -11.13
CA ARG A 502 13.22 3.70 -10.43
C ARG A 502 12.49 3.44 -9.09
N ALA A 503 12.21 4.48 -8.29
CA ALA A 503 11.52 4.34 -7.01
C ALA A 503 10.05 3.86 -7.13
N PHE A 504 9.45 4.00 -8.32
CA PHE A 504 8.11 3.52 -8.66
C PHE A 504 8.13 2.19 -9.41
N CYS A 505 9.31 1.58 -9.54
CA CYS A 505 9.46 0.32 -10.25
C CYS A 505 8.74 -0.80 -9.49
N PRO A 506 7.87 -1.59 -10.15
CA PRO A 506 7.19 -2.68 -9.50
C PRO A 506 8.14 -3.88 -9.32
N PRO A 507 7.91 -4.74 -8.31
CA PRO A 507 8.81 -5.83 -7.95
C PRO A 507 8.98 -6.88 -9.05
N GLU A 508 7.92 -7.21 -9.79
CA GLU A 508 7.95 -8.19 -10.88
C GLU A 508 8.95 -7.80 -11.99
N TRP A 509 9.15 -6.50 -12.23
CA TRP A 509 10.17 -6.06 -13.18
C TRP A 509 11.58 -6.34 -12.65
N LEU A 510 11.83 -6.07 -11.37
CA LEU A 510 13.15 -6.26 -10.76
C LEU A 510 13.51 -7.75 -10.70
N MET A 511 12.52 -8.62 -10.49
CA MET A 511 12.72 -10.06 -10.36
C MET A 511 12.68 -10.81 -11.69
N LEU A 512 11.72 -10.50 -12.56
CA LEU A 512 11.44 -11.27 -13.77
C LEU A 512 11.84 -10.53 -15.05
N GLY A 513 12.22 -9.25 -14.97
CA GLY A 513 12.52 -8.43 -16.14
C GLY A 513 11.30 -8.19 -17.03
N MET A 514 10.09 -8.29 -16.48
CA MET A 514 8.85 -7.98 -17.19
C MET A 514 7.74 -7.51 -16.25
N TYR A 515 6.78 -6.73 -16.76
CA TYR A 515 5.62 -6.28 -16.00
C TYR A 515 4.40 -6.04 -16.90
N GLU A 516 3.21 -6.01 -16.31
CA GLU A 516 1.96 -5.66 -16.97
C GLU A 516 1.57 -4.20 -16.71
N GLY A 517 0.96 -3.53 -17.69
CA GLY A 517 0.76 -2.08 -17.66
C GLY A 517 -0.14 -1.61 -16.50
N ILE A 518 -1.34 -2.15 -16.38
CA ILE A 518 -2.32 -1.74 -15.36
C ILE A 518 -1.81 -2.08 -13.95
N PRO A 519 -1.38 -3.32 -13.64
CA PRO A 519 -0.85 -3.66 -12.32
C PRO A 519 0.37 -2.80 -11.92
N ALA A 520 1.27 -2.47 -12.85
CA ALA A 520 2.40 -1.58 -12.56
C ALA A 520 1.95 -0.13 -12.27
N THR A 521 0.89 0.34 -12.91
CA THR A 521 0.29 1.66 -12.63
C THR A 521 -0.30 1.69 -11.22
N ILE A 522 -1.04 0.64 -10.83
CA ILE A 522 -1.61 0.51 -9.48
C ILE A 522 -0.51 0.48 -8.41
N TRP A 523 0.57 -0.27 -8.64
CA TRP A 523 1.75 -0.22 -7.78
C TRP A 523 2.27 1.20 -7.62
N GLY A 524 2.49 1.91 -8.73
CA GLY A 524 2.95 3.30 -8.73
C GLY A 524 2.02 4.26 -7.97
N LEU A 525 0.70 4.04 -8.01
CA LEU A 525 -0.27 4.79 -7.20
C LEU A 525 -0.09 4.53 -5.71
N GLY A 526 0.19 3.29 -5.30
CA GLY A 526 0.53 2.96 -3.91
C GLY A 526 1.81 3.65 -3.42
N ILE A 527 2.85 3.70 -4.27
CA ILE A 527 4.08 4.45 -3.98
C ILE A 527 3.79 5.95 -3.84
N LEU A 528 2.96 6.52 -4.71
CA LEU A 528 2.55 7.93 -4.66
C LEU A 528 1.76 8.24 -3.38
N MET A 529 0.80 7.41 -2.99
CA MET A 529 0.03 7.59 -1.74
C MET A 529 0.96 7.68 -0.54
N TYR A 530 1.89 6.73 -0.42
CA TYR A 530 2.89 6.76 0.64
C TYR A 530 3.74 8.03 0.55
N ASN A 531 4.17 8.41 -0.66
CA ASN A 531 5.01 9.59 -0.85
C ASN A 531 4.35 10.89 -0.39
N LEU A 532 3.05 11.03 -0.64
CA LEU A 532 2.30 12.22 -0.23
C LEU A 532 2.11 12.27 1.28
N VAL A 533 1.76 11.17 1.95
CA VAL A 533 1.51 11.17 3.41
C VAL A 533 2.79 11.11 4.24
N CYS A 534 3.80 10.35 3.79
CA CYS A 534 5.02 10.11 4.55
C CYS A 534 6.21 10.99 4.10
N GLY A 535 6.06 11.75 3.01
CA GLY A 535 7.09 12.67 2.49
C GLY A 535 8.35 11.99 1.96
N ASN A 536 8.34 10.66 1.79
CA ASN A 536 9.49 9.86 1.35
C ASN A 536 9.04 8.69 0.46
N TYR A 537 9.96 7.85 -0.01
CA TYR A 537 9.61 6.61 -0.71
C TYR A 537 9.51 5.43 0.26
N PRO A 538 8.57 4.49 0.02
CA PRO A 538 8.35 3.35 0.90
C PRO A 538 9.55 2.39 0.93
N PHE A 539 10.25 2.28 -0.21
CA PHE A 539 11.43 1.44 -0.37
C PHE A 539 12.60 2.31 -0.83
N ARG A 540 13.68 2.35 -0.03
CA ARG A 540 14.87 3.18 -0.32
C ARG A 540 15.93 2.42 -1.12
N SER A 541 15.81 1.10 -1.18
CA SER A 541 16.69 0.22 -1.92
C SER A 541 15.94 -1.03 -2.38
N ASP A 542 16.49 -1.72 -3.40
CA ASP A 542 15.95 -3.00 -3.86
C ASP A 542 15.90 -4.03 -2.71
N ARG A 543 16.83 -3.96 -1.75
CA ARG A 543 16.82 -4.77 -0.52
C ARG A 543 15.67 -4.44 0.43
N ASP A 544 15.27 -3.17 0.52
CA ASP A 544 14.11 -2.80 1.34
C ASP A 544 12.81 -3.32 0.72
N LEU A 545 12.74 -3.36 -0.62
CA LEU A 545 11.62 -3.96 -1.35
C LEU A 545 11.59 -5.48 -1.18
N GLU A 546 12.72 -6.17 -1.40
CA GLU A 546 12.85 -7.63 -1.20
C GLU A 546 12.56 -8.03 0.25
N GLY A 547 13.03 -7.24 1.22
CA GLY A 547 12.75 -7.44 2.64
C GLY A 547 11.41 -6.89 3.11
N GLY A 548 10.62 -6.29 2.20
CA GLY A 548 9.35 -5.57 2.43
C GLY A 548 9.38 -4.66 3.66
N ARG A 549 10.49 -3.97 3.88
CA ARG A 549 10.66 -3.02 4.97
C ARG A 549 9.99 -1.70 4.59
N LEU A 550 8.88 -1.39 5.26
CA LEU A 550 8.09 -0.19 5.01
C LEU A 550 8.07 0.69 6.27
N ASP A 551 8.50 1.95 6.15
CA ASP A 551 8.58 2.94 7.24
C ASP A 551 7.39 3.95 7.22
N LEU A 552 6.19 3.67 7.75
CA LEU A 552 5.08 4.65 7.86
C LEU A 552 5.24 5.82 8.86
N CYS A 553 4.69 7.00 8.54
CA CYS A 553 4.61 8.08 9.54
C CYS A 553 3.63 7.74 10.68
N PRO A 554 3.87 8.23 11.92
CA PRO A 554 2.89 8.09 13.00
C PRO A 554 1.55 8.75 12.65
N GLY A 555 0.44 8.16 13.10
CA GLY A 555 -0.90 8.75 12.95
C GLY A 555 -1.62 8.46 11.63
N VAL A 556 -1.08 7.55 10.82
CA VAL A 556 -1.74 7.04 9.62
C VAL A 556 -2.95 6.16 10.00
N SER A 557 -4.07 6.37 9.33
CA SER A 557 -5.30 5.62 9.49
C SER A 557 -5.14 4.19 8.96
N ARG A 558 -5.91 3.28 9.55
CA ARG A 558 -5.99 1.90 9.10
C ARG A 558 -6.43 1.81 7.64
N ASP A 559 -7.39 2.63 7.24
CA ASP A 559 -7.97 2.63 5.91
C ASP A 559 -6.97 3.06 4.84
N PHE A 560 -6.15 4.08 5.13
CA PHE A 560 -5.04 4.46 4.26
C PHE A 560 -4.06 3.31 4.11
N PHE A 561 -3.65 2.72 5.23
CA PHE A 561 -2.69 1.63 5.25
C PHE A 561 -3.20 0.43 4.46
N GLU A 562 -4.46 0.05 4.65
CA GLU A 562 -5.10 -1.08 3.98
C GLU A 562 -5.10 -0.90 2.46
N LEU A 563 -5.49 0.27 1.95
CA LEU A 563 -5.52 0.56 0.51
C LEU A 563 -4.11 0.64 -0.07
N MET A 564 -3.22 1.38 0.58
CA MET A 564 -1.84 1.54 0.13
C MET A 564 -1.14 0.17 0.06
N MET A 565 -1.29 -0.67 1.08
CA MET A 565 -0.75 -2.03 1.05
C MET A 565 -1.40 -2.92 -0.01
N TRP A 566 -2.68 -2.72 -0.31
CA TRP A 566 -3.34 -3.47 -1.39
C TRP A 566 -2.78 -3.09 -2.76
N CYS A 567 -2.54 -1.79 -3.01
CA CYS A 567 -1.84 -1.32 -4.21
C CYS A 567 -0.39 -1.85 -4.30
N LEU A 568 0.27 -2.01 -3.15
CA LEU A 568 1.63 -2.54 -3.00
C LEU A 568 1.67 -4.07 -2.78
N GLU A 569 0.64 -4.80 -3.19
CA GLU A 569 0.74 -6.26 -3.25
C GLU A 569 1.83 -6.67 -4.24
N PHE A 570 2.69 -7.57 -3.80
CA PHE A 570 3.86 -7.97 -4.56
C PHE A 570 3.46 -8.74 -5.83
N GLU A 571 2.51 -9.66 -5.68
CA GLU A 571 1.89 -10.37 -6.80
C GLU A 571 0.96 -9.42 -7.59
N PRO A 572 1.25 -9.16 -8.88
CA PRO A 572 0.49 -8.19 -9.68
C PRO A 572 -1.00 -8.49 -9.79
N THR A 573 -1.38 -9.76 -9.84
CA THR A 573 -2.78 -10.19 -10.00
C THR A 573 -3.65 -9.98 -8.76
N LEU A 574 -3.02 -9.79 -7.58
CA LEU A 574 -3.72 -9.53 -6.32
C LEU A 574 -3.95 -8.03 -6.04
N ARG A 575 -3.36 -7.15 -6.85
CA ARG A 575 -3.53 -5.69 -6.74
C ARG A 575 -4.99 -5.28 -7.08
N PRO A 576 -5.52 -4.20 -6.49
CA PRO A 576 -6.89 -3.76 -6.73
C PRO A 576 -7.05 -3.21 -8.14
N SER A 577 -8.21 -3.39 -8.76
CA SER A 577 -8.57 -2.64 -9.97
C SER A 577 -8.79 -1.15 -9.67
N PHE A 578 -8.81 -0.29 -10.69
CA PHE A 578 -9.17 1.12 -10.51
C PHE A 578 -10.54 1.31 -9.82
N GLU A 579 -11.51 0.45 -10.15
CA GLU A 579 -12.85 0.47 -9.53
C GLU A 579 -12.80 0.07 -8.06
N ASP A 580 -11.99 -0.93 -7.71
CA ASP A 580 -11.77 -1.31 -6.31
C ASP A 580 -11.13 -0.19 -5.51
N ILE A 581 -10.13 0.49 -6.09
CA ILE A 581 -9.48 1.65 -5.47
C ILE A 581 -10.53 2.72 -5.18
N THR A 582 -11.32 3.15 -6.17
CA THR A 582 -12.33 4.22 -5.98
C THR A 582 -13.44 3.88 -5.00
N ARG A 583 -13.75 2.60 -4.81
CA ARG A 583 -14.76 2.12 -3.87
C ARG A 583 -14.20 1.73 -2.51
N HIS A 584 -12.88 1.85 -2.32
CA HIS A 584 -12.26 1.54 -1.05
C HIS A 584 -12.73 2.51 0.03
N GLU A 585 -12.90 2.00 1.23
CA GLU A 585 -13.46 2.72 2.37
C GLU A 585 -12.71 4.04 2.67
N TRP A 586 -11.38 4.05 2.45
CA TRP A 586 -10.54 5.26 2.55
C TRP A 586 -11.00 6.44 1.67
N PHE A 587 -11.63 6.18 0.52
CA PHE A 587 -12.18 7.25 -0.33
C PHE A 587 -13.63 7.58 -0.02
N THR A 588 -14.37 6.68 0.61
CA THR A 588 -15.81 6.82 0.89
C THR A 588 -16.12 7.31 2.30
N GLU A 589 -15.14 7.35 3.21
CA GLU A 589 -15.28 8.03 4.50
C GLU A 589 -15.38 9.56 4.30
N GLY A 590 -16.61 10.02 4.12
CA GLY A 590 -16.96 11.43 4.09
C GLY A 590 -16.78 12.11 5.45
N VAL A 591 -16.02 13.21 5.44
CA VAL A 591 -16.47 14.52 5.94
C VAL A 591 -17.48 14.43 7.11
N GLN A 592 -17.02 14.11 8.32
CA GLN A 592 -17.71 14.59 9.52
C GLN A 592 -17.41 16.08 9.66
N ILE A 593 -18.18 16.93 8.96
CA ILE A 593 -18.32 18.32 9.36
C ILE A 593 -18.91 18.27 10.78
N LEU A 594 -18.11 18.68 11.76
CA LEU A 594 -18.62 19.11 13.06
C LEU A 594 -19.51 20.34 12.82
N SER A 595 -20.76 20.13 12.42
CA SER A 595 -21.80 21.14 12.57
C SER A 595 -22.18 21.18 14.04
N GLY A 596 -21.29 21.76 14.85
CA GLY A 596 -21.62 22.19 16.20
C GLY A 596 -22.58 23.37 16.09
N THR A 597 -23.87 23.09 16.13
CA THR A 597 -24.90 24.08 16.42
C THR A 597 -24.62 24.66 17.80
N ASN A 598 -24.06 25.88 17.85
CA ASN A 598 -24.10 26.73 19.02
C ASN A 598 -25.54 27.20 19.23
N ASP A 599 -26.35 26.38 19.89
CA ASP A 599 -27.55 26.89 20.56
C ASP A 599 -27.12 27.53 21.87
N VAL A 600 -26.91 28.85 21.81
CA VAL A 600 -26.89 29.73 22.96
C VAL A 600 -28.33 29.84 23.47
N ALA A 601 -28.67 29.08 24.50
CA ALA A 601 -29.86 29.33 25.30
C ALA A 601 -29.48 30.13 26.55
N THR A 602 -29.80 31.42 26.50
CA THR A 602 -29.93 32.34 27.63
C THR A 602 -30.98 31.85 28.64
N ALA A 603 -30.59 31.70 29.91
CA ALA A 603 -31.33 32.14 31.11
C ALA A 603 -30.44 31.94 32.35
#